data_AF-A0A3B3I1V6-F1
#
_entry.id   AF-A0A3B3I1V6-F1
#
_cell.length_a   1.000
_cell.length_b   1.000
_cell.length_c   1.000
_cell.angle_alpha   90.00
_cell.angle_beta   90.00
_cell.angle_gamma   90.00
#
_symmetry.space_group_name_H-M   'P 1'
#
loop_
_entity.id
_entity.type
_entity.pdbx_description
1 polymer ?
#
loop_
_entity_poly.entity_id
_entity_poly.type
_entity_poly.pdbx_seq_one_letter_code
_entity_poly.pdbx_strand_id
1 'polypeptide(L)'
;MRAAGGQHGKKNQGKRWRNKWRFKENGAVAEEDANLVIEESTLSVKELESLQQAEKRLKKDEVYRLKSRSNPGALYACALLSERQEEVMLTEIRPPGPEQVGAVTSALEAVVQEHGISDQDVEKRRCVFYFIFFV
;
A
#
# COMPACT_ATOMS: atom_id res chain seq x y z
N MET A 1 49.98 -43.73 -14.52
CA MET A 1 50.36 -42.50 -13.80
C MET A 1 49.33 -41.41 -14.09
N ARG A 2 48.87 -40.77 -13.00
CA ARG A 2 48.20 -39.45 -12.87
C ARG A 2 46.77 -39.24 -13.41
N ALA A 3 45.90 -39.00 -12.43
CA ALA A 3 44.57 -38.41 -12.48
C ALA A 3 44.61 -36.87 -12.47
N ALA A 4 43.50 -36.24 -12.92
CA ALA A 4 42.88 -34.97 -12.44
C ALA A 4 41.91 -34.49 -13.54
N GLY A 5 40.71 -33.98 -13.29
CA GLY A 5 40.00 -33.70 -12.05
C GLY A 5 38.54 -33.34 -12.41
N GLY A 6 37.60 -33.76 -11.56
CA GLY A 6 36.18 -33.42 -11.68
C GLY A 6 35.90 -32.00 -11.19
N GLN A 7 34.96 -31.32 -11.84
CA GLN A 7 34.35 -30.12 -11.29
C GLN A 7 33.06 -30.48 -10.57
N HIS A 8 33.12 -30.24 -9.26
CA HIS A 8 32.10 -30.42 -8.27
C HIS A 8 31.08 -29.26 -8.37
N GLY A 9 29.98 -29.46 -9.09
CA GLY A 9 28.88 -28.50 -9.19
C GLY A 9 27.89 -28.62 -8.02
N LYS A 10 28.29 -28.17 -6.81
CA LYS A 10 27.34 -27.96 -5.71
C LYS A 10 26.49 -26.70 -5.98
N LYS A 11 25.24 -26.74 -5.48
CA LYS A 11 24.30 -25.62 -5.19
C LYS A 11 23.22 -25.31 -6.24
N ASN A 12 22.16 -26.12 -6.32
CA ASN A 12 20.90 -25.74 -6.99
C ASN A 12 19.60 -26.01 -6.20
N GLN A 13 19.70 -26.35 -4.91
CA GLN A 13 18.50 -26.67 -4.12
C GLN A 13 17.62 -25.43 -3.83
N GLY A 14 18.21 -24.27 -3.53
CA GLY A 14 17.45 -23.04 -3.23
C GLY A 14 16.73 -22.41 -4.42
N LYS A 15 17.16 -22.69 -5.65
CA LYS A 15 16.47 -22.24 -6.87
C LYS A 15 15.27 -23.12 -7.16
N ARG A 16 15.41 -24.44 -7.00
CA ARG A 16 14.33 -25.42 -7.20
C ARG A 16 13.11 -25.18 -6.30
N TRP A 17 13.34 -24.79 -5.04
CA TRP A 17 12.25 -24.44 -4.12
C TRP A 17 11.49 -23.19 -4.58
N ARG A 18 12.19 -22.13 -4.99
CA ARG A 18 11.57 -20.90 -5.49
C ARG A 18 10.67 -21.16 -6.71
N ASN A 19 11.11 -22.02 -7.61
CA ASN A 19 10.36 -22.38 -8.82
C ASN A 19 9.13 -23.23 -8.48
N LYS A 20 9.24 -24.09 -7.45
CA LYS A 20 8.14 -24.93 -6.96
C LYS A 20 7.02 -24.08 -6.34
N TRP A 21 7.37 -23.03 -5.60
CA TRP A 21 6.39 -22.06 -5.09
C TRP A 21 5.69 -21.31 -6.22
N ARG A 22 6.45 -20.75 -7.17
CA ARG A 22 5.90 -20.02 -8.33
C ARG A 22 4.96 -20.85 -9.20
N PHE A 23 5.27 -22.14 -9.39
CA PHE A 23 4.40 -23.06 -10.14
C PHE A 23 3.12 -23.42 -9.36
N LYS A 24 3.22 -23.55 -8.03
CA LYS A 24 2.06 -23.84 -7.17
C LYS A 24 1.13 -22.63 -7.06
N GLU A 25 1.67 -21.42 -7.03
CA GLU A 25 0.89 -20.16 -7.03
C GLU A 25 0.13 -19.96 -8.35
N ASN A 26 0.74 -20.30 -9.50
CA ASN A 26 0.05 -20.16 -10.79
C ASN A 26 -0.93 -21.30 -11.14
N GLY A 27 -0.85 -22.45 -10.46
CA GLY A 27 -1.67 -23.63 -10.73
C GLY A 27 -2.78 -23.91 -9.70
N ALA A 28 -2.65 -23.44 -8.45
CA ALA A 28 -3.60 -23.73 -7.37
C ALA A 28 -4.66 -22.63 -7.14
N VAL A 29 -4.49 -21.45 -7.75
CA VAL A 29 -5.37 -20.28 -7.54
C VAL A 29 -6.76 -20.45 -8.20
N ALA A 30 -6.97 -21.49 -9.03
CA ALA A 30 -8.24 -21.65 -9.74
C ALA A 30 -9.22 -22.68 -9.11
N GLU A 31 -8.77 -23.64 -8.30
CA GLU A 31 -9.61 -24.79 -7.90
C GLU A 31 -9.85 -24.94 -6.39
N GLU A 32 -9.08 -24.30 -5.51
CA GLU A 32 -9.30 -24.40 -4.04
C GLU A 32 -10.21 -23.29 -3.46
N ASP A 33 -10.50 -22.24 -4.23
CA ASP A 33 -11.29 -21.07 -3.79
C ASP A 33 -12.78 -21.38 -3.56
N ALA A 34 -13.32 -22.44 -4.15
CA ALA A 34 -14.74 -22.78 -4.01
C ALA A 34 -15.11 -23.30 -2.60
N ASN A 35 -14.13 -23.65 -1.76
CA ASN A 35 -14.36 -24.38 -0.51
C ASN A 35 -13.82 -23.68 0.75
N LEU A 36 -13.41 -22.42 0.67
CA LEU A 36 -12.86 -21.64 1.79
C LEU A 36 -13.91 -20.79 2.53
N VAL A 37 -15.17 -20.82 2.11
CA VAL A 37 -16.26 -20.19 2.86
C VAL A 37 -16.51 -21.01 4.12
N ILE A 38 -15.81 -20.67 5.21
CA ILE A 38 -16.14 -21.17 6.53
C ILE A 38 -17.53 -20.61 6.86
N GLU A 39 -18.55 -21.45 6.68
CA GLU A 39 -19.90 -21.15 7.13
C GLU A 39 -19.88 -21.20 8.66
N GLU A 40 -19.64 -20.03 9.29
CA GLU A 40 -19.50 -19.86 10.75
C GLU A 40 -20.66 -20.52 11.54
N SER A 41 -21.83 -20.61 10.90
CA SER A 41 -23.05 -21.29 11.34
C SER A 41 -22.90 -22.80 11.61
N THR A 42 -21.88 -23.44 11.04
CA THR A 42 -21.64 -24.90 11.16
C THR A 42 -20.59 -25.25 12.22
N LEU A 43 -19.91 -24.25 12.79
CA LEU A 43 -18.83 -24.45 13.74
C LEU A 43 -19.32 -24.70 15.17
N SER A 44 -18.57 -25.50 15.91
CA SER A 44 -18.78 -25.68 17.35
C SER A 44 -18.46 -24.38 18.10
N VAL A 45 -19.15 -24.14 19.22
CA VAL A 45 -18.93 -22.96 20.09
C VAL A 45 -17.46 -22.78 20.47
N LYS A 46 -16.75 -23.89 20.76
CA LYS A 46 -15.32 -23.86 21.11
C LYS A 46 -14.43 -23.44 19.95
N GLU A 47 -14.79 -23.84 18.72
CA GLU A 47 -14.05 -23.47 17.51
C GLU A 47 -14.24 -21.98 17.24
N LEU A 48 -15.45 -21.48 17.40
CA LEU A 48 -15.77 -20.07 17.25
C LEU A 48 -14.97 -19.19 18.22
N GLU A 49 -14.91 -19.57 19.50
CA GLU A 49 -14.11 -18.87 20.50
C GLU A 49 -12.62 -18.85 20.13
N SER A 50 -12.09 -19.99 19.65
CA SER A 50 -10.70 -20.09 19.20
C SER A 50 -10.40 -19.19 18.01
N LEU A 51 -11.34 -19.08 17.05
CA LEU A 51 -11.24 -18.20 15.90
C LEU A 51 -11.26 -16.73 16.33
N GLN A 52 -12.19 -16.33 17.19
CA GLN A 52 -12.24 -14.95 17.69
C GLN A 52 -10.96 -14.57 18.45
N GLN A 53 -10.38 -15.50 19.22
CA GLN A 53 -9.10 -15.28 19.88
C GLN A 53 -7.96 -15.10 18.87
N ALA A 54 -7.92 -15.94 17.82
CA ALA A 54 -6.95 -15.80 16.75
C ALA A 54 -7.10 -14.46 16.01
N GLU A 55 -8.33 -14.02 15.74
CA GLU A 55 -8.58 -12.71 15.12
C GLU A 55 -8.12 -11.53 15.98
N LYS A 56 -8.32 -11.61 17.31
CA LYS A 56 -7.79 -10.58 18.22
C LYS A 56 -6.26 -10.49 18.14
N ARG A 57 -5.58 -11.63 17.98
CA ARG A 57 -4.12 -11.67 17.79
C ARG A 57 -3.74 -11.06 16.45
N LEU A 58 -4.40 -11.48 15.37
CA LEU A 58 -4.17 -10.97 14.01
C LEU A 58 -4.41 -9.46 13.88
N LYS A 59 -5.41 -8.92 14.58
CA LYS A 59 -5.66 -7.46 14.62
C LYS A 59 -4.49 -6.67 15.20
N LYS A 60 -3.70 -7.27 16.10
CA LYS A 60 -2.49 -6.64 16.65
C LYS A 60 -1.36 -6.57 15.61
N ASP A 61 -1.36 -7.52 14.68
CA ASP A 61 -0.44 -7.58 13.54
C ASP A 61 -1.04 -6.90 12.28
N GLU A 62 -2.06 -6.06 12.47
CA GLU A 62 -2.74 -5.30 11.42
C GLU A 62 -3.34 -6.17 10.29
N VAL A 63 -3.79 -7.37 10.65
CA VAL A 63 -4.53 -8.27 9.77
C VAL A 63 -6.01 -8.27 10.16
N TYR A 64 -6.89 -7.95 9.22
CA TYR A 64 -8.31 -7.72 9.44
C TYR A 64 -9.17 -8.61 8.55
N ARG A 65 -10.31 -9.08 9.08
CA ARG A 65 -11.31 -9.81 8.30
C ARG A 65 -11.97 -8.88 7.28
N LEU A 66 -12.00 -9.29 6.02
CA LEU A 66 -12.66 -8.59 4.93
C LEU A 66 -14.16 -8.89 4.93
N LYS A 67 -14.99 -7.87 4.64
CA LYS A 67 -16.47 -7.99 4.57
C LYS A 67 -17.01 -8.12 3.14
N SER A 68 -16.15 -8.38 2.13
CA SER A 68 -16.41 -8.33 0.67
C SER A 68 -16.57 -6.89 0.14
N ARG A 69 -15.90 -6.43 -0.94
CA ARG A 69 -16.19 -6.69 -2.38
C ARG A 69 -14.96 -6.56 -3.32
N SER A 70 -13.74 -6.45 -2.79
CA SER A 70 -12.56 -6.15 -3.63
C SER A 70 -11.98 -7.39 -4.34
N ASN A 71 -12.07 -8.58 -3.71
CA ASN A 71 -11.66 -9.86 -4.29
C ASN A 71 -12.52 -11.01 -3.71
N PRO A 72 -13.26 -11.78 -4.52
CA PRO A 72 -14.19 -12.80 -4.03
C PRO A 72 -13.53 -13.98 -3.29
N GLY A 73 -12.22 -14.21 -3.44
CA GLY A 73 -11.48 -15.26 -2.73
C GLY A 73 -10.75 -14.81 -1.45
N ALA A 74 -10.74 -13.51 -1.12
CA ALA A 74 -9.96 -12.99 0.00
C ALA A 74 -10.79 -12.81 1.28
N LEU A 75 -10.45 -13.56 2.35
CA LEU A 75 -11.12 -13.49 3.66
C LEU A 75 -10.47 -12.49 4.63
N TYR A 76 -9.18 -12.24 4.50
CA TYR A 76 -8.41 -11.31 5.35
C TYR A 76 -7.52 -10.40 4.51
N ALA A 77 -7.25 -9.20 5.02
CA ALA A 77 -6.29 -8.25 4.46
C ALA A 77 -5.28 -7.82 5.54
N CYS A 78 -4.03 -7.64 5.13
CA CYS A 78 -2.98 -7.04 5.95
C CYS A 78 -2.83 -5.56 5.57
N ALA A 79 -2.60 -4.67 6.54
CA ALA A 79 -2.37 -3.24 6.30
C ALA A 79 -1.26 -3.01 5.26
N LEU A 80 -0.16 -3.76 5.34
CA LEU A 80 0.96 -3.67 4.38
C LEU A 80 0.54 -3.95 2.92
N LEU A 81 -0.46 -4.81 2.68
CA LEU A 81 -0.97 -5.05 1.33
C LEU A 81 -1.82 -3.87 0.85
N SER A 82 -2.57 -3.23 1.75
CA SER A 82 -3.36 -2.04 1.45
C SER A 82 -2.45 -0.85 1.14
N GLU A 83 -1.44 -0.60 1.98
CA GLU A 83 -0.45 0.46 1.77
C GLU A 83 0.31 0.26 0.46
N ARG A 84 0.76 -0.97 0.18
CA ARG A 84 1.40 -1.29 -1.10
C ARG A 84 0.45 -1.09 -2.28
N GLN A 85 -0.82 -1.44 -2.15
CA GLN A 85 -1.80 -1.23 -3.21
C GLN A 85 -2.04 0.26 -3.45
N GLU A 86 -2.11 1.06 -2.40
CA GLU A 86 -2.20 2.52 -2.48
C GLU A 86 -0.97 3.10 -3.18
N GLU A 87 0.23 2.68 -2.80
CA GLU A 87 1.48 3.09 -3.45
C GLU A 87 1.51 2.74 -4.95
N VAL A 88 1.06 1.53 -5.31
CA VAL A 88 0.92 1.13 -6.71
C VAL A 88 -0.08 2.04 -7.44
N MET A 89 -1.25 2.30 -6.86
CA MET A 89 -2.23 3.19 -7.47
C MET A 89 -1.71 4.61 -7.65
N LEU A 90 -0.94 5.14 -6.68
CA LEU A 90 -0.31 6.46 -6.76
C LEU A 90 0.77 6.52 -7.85
N THR A 91 1.56 5.47 -8.00
CA THR A 91 2.63 5.39 -9.02
C THR A 91 2.08 5.14 -10.44
N GLU A 92 0.88 4.58 -10.56
CA GLU A 92 0.18 4.37 -11.84
C GLU A 92 -0.66 5.57 -12.28
N ILE A 93 -0.70 6.67 -11.51
CA ILE A 93 -1.41 7.89 -11.90
C ILE A 93 -0.81 8.40 -13.21
N ARG A 94 -1.66 8.47 -14.25
CA ARG A 94 -1.29 9.07 -15.54
C ARG A 94 -0.92 10.54 -15.35
N PRO A 95 0.04 11.06 -16.14
CA PRO A 95 0.39 12.47 -16.05
C PRO A 95 -0.86 13.33 -16.30
N PRO A 96 -1.06 14.41 -15.52
CA PRO A 96 -2.25 15.25 -15.64
C PRO A 96 -2.29 15.93 -17.01
N GLY A 97 -3.50 16.07 -17.56
CA GLY A 97 -3.70 16.79 -18.82
C GLY A 97 -3.48 18.30 -18.65
N PRO A 98 -3.21 19.04 -19.75
CA PRO A 98 -2.98 20.48 -19.69
C PRO A 98 -4.17 21.26 -19.13
N GLU A 99 -5.39 20.77 -19.32
CA GLU A 99 -6.61 21.35 -18.75
C GLU A 99 -6.62 21.27 -17.21
N GLN A 100 -6.22 20.12 -16.65
CA GLN A 100 -6.13 19.94 -15.19
C GLN A 100 -5.05 20.84 -14.59
N VAL A 101 -3.89 20.92 -15.27
CA VAL A 101 -2.80 21.81 -14.85
C VAL A 101 -3.28 23.26 -14.87
N GLY A 102 -3.90 23.71 -15.96
CA GLY A 102 -4.42 25.08 -16.08
C GLY A 102 -5.50 25.43 -15.05
N ALA A 103 -6.39 24.49 -14.74
CA ALA A 103 -7.41 24.67 -13.70
C ALA A 103 -6.77 24.84 -12.31
N VAL A 104 -5.80 23.99 -11.96
CA VAL A 104 -5.09 24.09 -10.67
C VAL A 104 -4.25 25.37 -10.60
N THR A 105 -3.57 25.76 -11.68
CA THR A 105 -2.81 27.02 -11.75
C THR A 105 -3.72 28.21 -11.51
N SER A 106 -4.87 28.28 -12.20
CA SER A 106 -5.82 29.39 -12.04
C SER A 106 -6.39 29.44 -10.62
N ALA A 107 -6.71 28.28 -10.05
CA ALA A 107 -7.18 28.19 -8.66
C ALA A 107 -6.12 28.67 -7.67
N LEU A 108 -4.85 28.30 -7.89
CA LEU A 108 -3.75 28.74 -7.05
C LEU A 108 -3.51 30.25 -7.16
N GLU A 109 -3.54 30.80 -8.37
CA GLU A 109 -3.41 32.25 -8.61
C GLU A 109 -4.51 33.04 -7.89
N ALA A 110 -5.76 32.56 -7.94
CA ALA A 110 -6.87 33.19 -7.21
C ALA A 110 -6.62 33.21 -5.69
N VAL A 111 -6.16 32.10 -5.11
CA VAL A 111 -5.83 32.03 -3.67
C VAL A 111 -4.69 33.00 -3.32
N VAL A 112 -3.66 33.08 -4.17
CA VAL A 112 -2.54 34.01 -3.97
C VAL A 112 -3.00 35.47 -4.10
N GLN A 113 -3.93 35.78 -4.99
CA GLN A 113 -4.48 37.14 -5.10
C GLN A 113 -5.35 37.51 -3.90
N GLU A 114 -6.17 36.59 -3.41
CA GLU A 114 -7.10 36.86 -2.31
C GLU A 114 -6.41 36.88 -0.93
N HIS A 115 -5.45 35.97 -0.71
CA HIS A 115 -4.84 35.74 0.60
C HIS A 115 -3.33 35.99 0.64
N GLY A 116 -2.70 36.29 -0.50
CA GLY A 116 -1.26 36.53 -0.58
C GLY A 116 -0.85 37.87 0.02
N ILE A 117 0.42 37.97 0.36
CA ILE A 117 1.04 39.22 0.81
C ILE A 117 1.46 39.98 -0.44
N SER A 118 0.86 41.15 -0.68
CA SER A 118 1.25 42.03 -1.78
C SER A 118 2.52 42.81 -1.44
N ASP A 119 3.19 43.38 -2.45
CA ASP A 119 4.32 44.29 -2.23
C ASP A 119 3.94 45.48 -1.36
N GLN A 120 2.69 45.94 -1.44
CA GLN A 120 2.18 47.01 -0.58
C GLN A 120 2.09 46.56 0.89
N ASP A 121 1.69 45.31 1.13
CA ASP A 121 1.67 44.74 2.48
C ASP A 121 3.07 44.59 3.06
N VAL A 122 4.04 44.21 2.23
CA VAL A 122 5.46 44.16 2.62
C VAL A 122 5.95 45.55 3.00
N GLU A 123 5.70 46.56 2.17
CA GLU A 123 6.21 47.91 2.44
C GLU A 123 5.54 48.55 3.66
N LYS A 124 4.23 48.36 3.86
CA LYS A 124 3.54 48.79 5.09
C LYS A 124 4.18 48.15 6.32
N ARG A 125 4.48 46.85 6.28
CA ARG A 125 5.15 46.17 7.39
C ARG A 125 6.58 46.68 7.61
N ARG A 126 7.30 47.01 6.55
CA ARG A 126 8.61 47.66 6.65
C ARG A 126 8.49 49.04 7.29
N CYS A 127 7.52 49.86 6.91
CA CYS A 127 7.27 51.16 7.56
C CYS A 127 7.02 51.01 9.06
N VAL A 128 6.20 50.03 9.46
CA VAL A 128 5.95 49.75 10.89
C VAL A 128 7.25 49.34 11.60
N PHE A 129 8.06 48.48 10.97
CA PHE A 129 9.37 48.11 11.51
C PHE A 129 10.29 49.34 11.66
N TYR A 130 10.45 50.15 10.62
CA TYR A 130 11.28 51.35 10.70
C TYR A 130 10.75 52.36 11.73
N PHE A 131 9.45 52.51 11.84
CA PHE A 131 8.83 53.39 12.83
C PHE A 131 9.07 52.92 14.27
N ILE A 132 9.04 51.62 14.55
CA ILE A 132 9.27 51.09 15.90
C ILE A 132 10.75 51.12 16.28
N PHE A 133 11.65 50.89 15.32
CA PHE A 133 13.08 50.67 15.61
C PHE A 133 13.99 51.87 15.29
N PHE A 134 13.55 52.83 14.48
CA PHE A 134 14.40 53.92 13.97
C PHE A 134 13.78 55.33 14.11
N VAL A 135 12.60 55.45 14.72
CA VAL A 135 12.04 56.72 15.21
C VAL A 135 12.11 56.71 16.73
#